data_AF-A0AA88W5G3-F1
#
_entry.id   AF-A0AA88W5G3-F1
#
_cell.length_a   1.000
_cell.length_b   1.000
_cell.length_c   1.000
_cell.angle_alpha   90.00
_cell.angle_beta   90.00
_cell.angle_gamma   90.00
#
_symmetry.space_group_name_H-M   'P 1'
#
loop_
_entity.id
_entity.type
_entity.pdbx_description
1 polymer ?
#
loop_
_entity_poly.entity_id
_entity_poly.type
_entity_poly.pdbx_seq_one_letter_code
_entity_poly.pdbx_strand_id
1 'polypeptide(L)'
;MEEKQNGGGAEAEEALGSRLTMEKVAAAKQFIENHYKSQRKSIQDRKERRWILERKLATSDVPKEEQMHLIKDLERKETEYMRLKRHKICVDDFELLIIIGRGAFGEVLD
;
A
#
# COMPACT_ATOMS: atom_id res chain seq x y z
N MET A 1 30.15 20.77 -44.65
CA MET A 1 29.05 21.31 -43.80
C MET A 1 28.28 20.09 -43.34
N GLU A 2 28.54 19.61 -42.14
CA GLU A 2 27.90 18.43 -41.50
C GLU A 2 28.57 18.35 -40.12
N GLU A 3 27.93 18.09 -38.98
CA GLU A 3 26.55 18.18 -38.53
C GLU A 3 26.69 18.41 -37.00
N LYS A 4 25.76 19.14 -36.40
CA LYS A 4 25.79 19.49 -34.98
C LYS A 4 25.74 18.24 -34.09
N GLN A 5 26.74 18.06 -33.23
CA GLN A 5 26.56 17.26 -32.01
C GLN A 5 25.70 18.07 -31.02
N ASN A 6 24.43 17.67 -30.92
CA ASN A 6 23.52 18.03 -29.86
C ASN A 6 23.39 16.81 -28.94
N GLY A 7 23.66 16.97 -27.65
CA GLY A 7 23.40 15.91 -26.67
C GLY A 7 24.44 15.80 -25.55
N GLY A 8 24.65 16.87 -24.80
CA GLY A 8 25.50 16.85 -23.60
C GLY A 8 24.87 17.66 -22.48
N GLY A 9 23.64 17.31 -22.09
CA GLY A 9 22.82 18.15 -21.19
C GLY A 9 22.10 17.44 -20.06
N ALA A 10 22.34 16.15 -19.79
CA ALA A 10 21.61 15.44 -18.74
C ALA A 10 22.49 14.70 -17.71
N GLU A 11 23.79 14.49 -17.95
CA GLU A 11 24.65 13.70 -17.05
C GLU A 11 25.51 14.55 -16.09
N ALA A 12 25.49 15.88 -16.20
CA ALA A 12 26.42 16.75 -15.47
C ALA A 12 25.87 17.35 -14.15
N GLU A 13 24.65 17.00 -13.72
CA GLU A 13 24.07 17.51 -12.46
C GLU A 13 23.76 16.38 -11.44
N GLU A 14 24.54 15.29 -11.42
CA GLU A 14 24.32 14.16 -10.49
C GLU A 14 25.54 13.82 -9.62
N ALA A 15 26.31 14.81 -9.15
CA ALA A 15 27.48 14.51 -8.31
C ALA A 15 27.87 15.59 -7.28
N LEU A 16 26.92 16.10 -6.48
CA LEU A 16 27.22 16.92 -5.29
C LEU A 16 26.72 16.27 -3.98
N GLY A 17 26.71 14.93 -3.91
CA GLY A 17 26.26 14.19 -2.73
C GLY A 17 27.21 13.07 -2.33
N SER A 18 27.41 12.87 -1.02
CA SER A 18 28.09 11.68 -0.49
C SER A 18 27.40 10.38 -0.94
N ARG A 19 28.09 9.22 -0.93
CA ARG A 19 27.47 7.93 -1.28
C ARG A 19 26.18 7.66 -0.49
N LEU A 20 26.19 7.95 0.81
CA LEU A 20 25.02 7.84 1.68
C LEU A 20 23.87 8.74 1.22
N THR A 21 24.18 9.94 0.74
CA THR A 21 23.18 10.86 0.18
C THR A 21 22.56 10.26 -1.08
N MET A 22 23.37 9.69 -1.99
CA MET A 22 22.88 9.07 -3.22
C MET A 22 21.99 7.85 -2.94
N GLU A 23 22.36 6.99 -1.98
CA GLU A 23 21.54 5.85 -1.54
C GLU A 23 20.18 6.31 -1.00
N LYS A 24 20.16 7.38 -0.17
CA LYS A 24 18.92 7.97 0.35
C LYS A 24 18.06 8.57 -0.76
N VAL A 25 18.67 9.24 -1.73
CA VAL A 25 17.96 9.80 -2.90
C VAL A 25 17.31 8.69 -3.70
N ALA A 26 18.03 7.59 -3.99
CA ALA A 26 17.48 6.44 -4.70
C ALA A 26 16.31 5.80 -3.93
N ALA A 27 16.49 5.57 -2.61
CA ALA A 27 15.42 5.03 -1.76
C ALA A 27 14.19 5.95 -1.71
N ALA A 28 14.39 7.26 -1.62
CA ALA A 28 13.31 8.23 -1.61
C ALA A 28 12.55 8.27 -2.95
N LYS A 29 13.27 8.30 -4.08
CA LYS A 29 12.68 8.23 -5.43
C LYS A 29 11.79 6.98 -5.56
N GLN A 30 12.34 5.81 -5.20
CA GLN A 30 11.62 4.54 -5.26
C GLN A 30 10.40 4.52 -4.33
N PHE A 31 10.54 5.04 -3.11
CA PHE A 31 9.45 5.11 -2.14
C PHE A 31 8.29 5.96 -2.66
N ILE A 32 8.58 7.14 -3.20
CA ILE A 32 7.57 8.06 -3.74
C ILE A 32 6.83 7.40 -4.91
N GLU A 33 7.57 6.79 -5.84
CA GLU A 33 6.97 6.11 -6.99
C GLU A 33 6.04 4.96 -6.55
N ASN A 34 6.52 4.11 -5.63
CA ASN A 34 5.75 3.00 -5.09
C ASN A 34 4.52 3.48 -4.30
N HIS A 35 4.66 4.59 -3.56
CA HIS A 35 3.57 5.20 -2.81
C HIS A 35 2.42 5.58 -3.74
N TYR A 36 2.69 6.34 -4.80
CA TYR A 36 1.64 6.75 -5.73
C TYR A 36 1.10 5.61 -6.60
N LYS A 37 1.94 4.63 -6.98
CA LYS A 37 1.47 3.42 -7.67
C LYS A 37 0.49 2.63 -6.80
N SER A 38 0.85 2.35 -5.55
CA SER A 38 0.01 1.61 -4.61
C SER A 38 -1.25 2.37 -4.21
N GLN A 39 -1.18 3.70 -4.05
CA GLN A 39 -2.34 4.54 -3.74
C GLN A 39 -3.35 4.53 -4.90
N ARG A 40 -2.89 4.71 -6.14
CA ARG A 40 -3.77 4.64 -7.32
C ARG A 40 -4.44 3.28 -7.44
N LYS A 41 -3.69 2.19 -7.27
CA LYS A 41 -4.24 0.84 -7.25
C LYS A 41 -5.30 0.67 -6.17
N SER A 42 -5.01 1.10 -4.94
CA SER A 42 -5.96 1.02 -3.82
C SER A 42 -7.27 1.77 -4.08
N ILE A 43 -7.22 2.93 -4.75
CA ILE A 43 -8.42 3.70 -5.13
C ILE A 43 -9.20 2.96 -6.21
N GLN A 44 -8.52 2.41 -7.22
CA GLN A 44 -9.14 1.65 -8.30
C GLN A 44 -9.84 0.39 -7.75
N ASP A 45 -9.15 -0.39 -6.94
CA ASP A 45 -9.69 -1.62 -6.36
C ASP A 45 -10.92 -1.33 -5.47
N ARG A 46 -10.92 -0.20 -4.75
CA ARG A 46 -12.09 0.24 -3.94
C ARG A 46 -13.30 0.59 -4.81
N LYS A 47 -13.08 1.27 -5.94
CA LYS A 47 -14.14 1.57 -6.91
C LYS A 47 -14.68 0.29 -7.53
N GLU A 48 -13.79 -0.63 -7.89
CA GLU A 48 -14.16 -1.90 -8.51
C GLU A 48 -14.99 -2.78 -7.56
N ARG A 49 -14.57 -2.91 -6.28
CA ARG A 49 -15.36 -3.66 -5.28
C ARG A 49 -16.77 -3.09 -5.11
N ARG A 50 -16.90 -1.77 -5.07
CA ARG A 50 -18.21 -1.10 -5.00
C ARG A 50 -19.03 -1.36 -6.27
N TRP A 51 -18.43 -1.19 -7.44
CA TRP A 51 -19.10 -1.41 -8.73
C TRP A 51 -19.59 -2.85 -8.89
N ILE A 52 -18.79 -3.84 -8.49
CA ILE A 52 -19.18 -5.26 -8.51
C ILE A 52 -20.40 -5.49 -7.61
N LEU A 53 -20.42 -4.91 -6.41
CA LEU A 53 -21.56 -5.04 -5.50
C LEU A 53 -22.81 -4.39 -6.08
N GLU A 54 -22.72 -3.15 -6.56
CA GLU A 54 -23.86 -2.42 -7.16
C GLU A 54 -24.44 -3.17 -8.35
N ARG A 55 -23.59 -3.75 -9.21
CA ARG A 55 -24.04 -4.55 -10.35
C ARG A 55 -24.77 -5.82 -9.91
N LYS A 56 -24.27 -6.51 -8.87
CA LYS A 56 -24.92 -7.70 -8.32
C LYS A 56 -26.29 -7.36 -7.72
N LEU A 57 -26.38 -6.24 -7.00
CA LEU A 57 -27.63 -5.77 -6.39
C LEU A 57 -28.65 -5.37 -7.47
N ALA A 58 -28.21 -4.73 -8.55
CA ALA A 58 -29.08 -4.35 -9.67
C ALA A 58 -29.68 -5.56 -10.40
N THR A 59 -29.00 -6.70 -10.41
CA THR A 59 -29.49 -7.95 -11.00
C THR A 59 -30.28 -8.84 -10.03
N SER A 60 -30.34 -8.46 -8.75
CA SER A 60 -30.98 -9.25 -7.70
C SER A 60 -32.32 -8.64 -7.28
N ASP A 61 -33.30 -9.47 -6.96
CA ASP A 61 -34.61 -9.03 -6.43
C ASP A 61 -34.57 -8.71 -4.92
N VAL A 62 -33.44 -8.17 -4.44
CA VAL A 62 -33.24 -7.80 -3.04
C VAL A 62 -34.01 -6.50 -2.74
N PRO A 63 -34.76 -6.41 -1.63
CA PRO A 63 -35.45 -5.18 -1.22
C PRO A 63 -34.49 -3.98 -1.09
N LYS A 64 -34.97 -2.77 -1.36
CA LYS A 64 -34.14 -1.55 -1.33
C LYS A 64 -33.47 -1.32 0.02
N GLU A 65 -34.17 -1.62 1.10
CA GLU A 65 -33.67 -1.51 2.47
C GLU A 65 -32.46 -2.43 2.68
N GLU A 66 -32.56 -3.68 2.25
CA GLU A 66 -31.46 -4.66 2.33
C GLU A 66 -30.28 -4.25 1.43
N GLN A 67 -30.53 -3.75 0.21
CA GLN A 67 -29.49 -3.21 -0.66
C GLN A 67 -28.71 -2.07 0.03
N MET A 68 -29.42 -1.15 0.68
CA MET A 68 -28.80 -0.05 1.43
C MET A 68 -27.96 -0.57 2.61
N HIS A 69 -28.42 -1.59 3.32
CA HIS A 69 -27.66 -2.23 4.38
C HIS A 69 -26.36 -2.85 3.86
N LEU A 70 -26.41 -3.58 2.74
CA LEU A 70 -25.23 -4.20 2.13
C LEU A 70 -24.19 -3.17 1.68
N ILE A 71 -24.63 -2.03 1.12
CA ILE A 71 -23.74 -0.92 0.75
C ILE A 71 -23.07 -0.33 1.99
N LYS A 72 -23.83 -0.06 3.07
CA LYS A 72 -23.27 0.44 4.33
C LYS A 72 -22.27 -0.53 4.96
N ASP A 73 -22.53 -1.83 4.89
CA ASP A 73 -21.60 -2.84 5.39
C ASP A 73 -20.30 -2.89 4.58
N LEU A 74 -20.38 -2.70 3.25
CA LEU A 74 -19.18 -2.54 2.42
C LEU A 74 -18.37 -1.32 2.85
N GLU A 75 -19.00 -0.17 3.07
CA GLU A 75 -18.34 1.05 3.54
C GLU A 75 -17.66 0.87 4.91
N ARG A 76 -18.33 0.16 5.83
CA ARG A 76 -17.76 -0.22 7.12
C ARG A 76 -16.50 -1.07 6.92
N LYS A 77 -16.58 -2.12 6.10
CA LYS A 77 -15.43 -3.01 5.83
C LYS A 77 -14.23 -2.26 5.21
N GLU A 78 -14.47 -1.35 4.26
CA GLU A 78 -13.41 -0.51 3.68
C GLU A 78 -12.74 0.39 4.73
N THR A 79 -13.54 0.95 5.64
CA THR A 79 -13.04 1.78 6.74
C THR A 79 -12.17 0.98 7.70
N GLU A 80 -12.62 -0.22 8.07
CA GLU A 80 -11.87 -1.14 8.94
C GLU A 80 -10.57 -1.61 8.28
N TYR A 81 -10.60 -1.95 6.99
CA TYR A 81 -9.40 -2.29 6.24
C TYR A 81 -8.36 -1.15 6.26
N MET A 82 -8.80 0.09 6.05
CA MET A 82 -7.90 1.24 6.10
C MET A 82 -7.38 1.51 7.52
N ARG A 83 -8.17 1.21 8.56
CA ARG A 83 -7.72 1.29 9.96
C ARG A 83 -6.64 0.25 10.24
N LEU A 84 -6.87 -1.01 9.88
CA LEU A 84 -5.91 -2.11 10.03
C LEU A 84 -4.61 -1.82 9.27
N LYS A 85 -4.69 -1.30 8.03
CA LYS A 85 -3.53 -0.93 7.23
C LYS A 85 -2.63 0.15 7.90
N ARG A 86 -3.22 1.04 8.71
CA ARG A 86 -2.46 2.07 9.44
C ARG A 86 -1.92 1.56 10.78
N HIS A 87 -2.56 0.54 11.35
CA HIS A 87 -2.18 0.00 12.63
C HIS A 87 -0.88 -0.81 12.47
N LYS A 88 0.16 -0.39 13.17
CA LYS A 88 1.44 -1.11 13.23
C LYS A 88 1.43 -1.95 14.49
N ILE A 89 1.29 -3.25 14.30
CA ILE A 89 1.35 -4.21 15.40
C ILE A 89 2.82 -4.39 15.79
N CYS A 90 3.10 -4.35 17.09
CA CYS A 90 4.42 -4.50 17.69
C CYS A 90 4.39 -5.55 18.81
N VAL A 91 5.57 -5.87 19.35
CA VAL A 91 5.68 -6.88 20.43
C VAL A 91 4.90 -6.50 21.69
N ASP A 92 4.72 -5.20 21.94
CA ASP A 92 3.99 -4.70 23.11
C ASP A 92 2.47 -4.91 23.01
N ASP A 93 1.96 -5.27 21.82
CA ASP A 93 0.54 -5.60 21.62
C ASP A 93 0.21 -7.05 22.06
N PHE A 94 1.21 -7.83 22.50
CA PHE A 94 1.06 -9.24 22.87
C PHE A 94 1.47 -9.49 24.33
N GLU A 95 0.74 -10.40 24.98
CA GLU A 95 1.10 -10.94 26.29
C GLU A 95 1.85 -12.26 26.09
N LEU A 96 3.09 -12.35 26.58
CA LEU A 96 3.89 -13.58 26.47
C LEU A 96 3.40 -14.56 27.52
N LEU A 97 2.83 -15.70 27.10
CA LEU A 97 2.35 -16.70 28.02
C LEU A 97 3.46 -17.66 28.42
N ILE A 98 4.03 -18.38 27.44
CA ILE A 98 5.11 -19.35 27.68
C ILE A 98 6.03 -19.45 26.47
N ILE A 99 7.27 -19.90 26.72
CA ILE A 99 8.20 -20.24 25.65
C ILE A 99 7.90 -21.68 25.21
N ILE A 100 7.54 -21.84 23.92
CA ILE A 100 7.27 -23.15 23.31
C ILE A 100 8.57 -23.80 22.80
N GLY A 101 9.55 -23.01 22.39
CA GLY A 101 10.82 -23.56 21.88
C GLY A 101 11.95 -22.54 21.75
N ARG A 102 13.20 -23.04 21.76
CA ARG A 102 14.42 -22.23 21.60
C ARG A 102 15.31 -22.83 20.52
N GLY A 103 15.82 -21.97 19.62
CA GLY A 103 16.74 -22.35 18.56
C GLY A 103 17.90 -21.35 18.41
N ALA A 104 18.79 -21.59 17.44
CA ALA A 104 19.98 -20.75 17.21
C ALA A 104 19.64 -19.29 16.81
N PHE A 105 18.41 -19.02 16.40
CA PHE A 105 17.96 -17.72 15.89
C PHE A 105 16.88 -17.06 16.76
N GLY A 106 16.54 -17.64 17.92
CA GLY A 106 15.58 -17.04 18.85
C GLY A 106 14.66 -18.04 19.54
N GLU A 107 13.67 -17.49 20.23
CA GLU A 107 12.67 -18.22 21.02
C GLU A 107 11.29 -18.06 20.38
N VAL A 108 10.49 -19.13 20.42
CA VAL A 108 9.10 -19.15 19.95
C VAL A 108 8.19 -19.06 21.16
N LEU A 109 7.25 -18.12 21.13
CA LEU A 109 6.37 -17.77 22.23
C LEU A 109 4.92 -18.15 21.87
N ASP A 110 4.17 -18.61 22.87
CA ASP A 110 2.71 -18.69 22.87
C ASP A 110 2.11 -17.42 23.49
#